data_AF-A0A800JER1-F1
#
_entry.id   AF-A0A800JER1-F1
#
_cell.length_a   1.000
_cell.length_b   1.000
_cell.length_c   1.000
_cell.angle_alpha   90.00
_cell.angle_beta   90.00
_cell.angle_gamma   90.00
#
_symmetry.space_group_name_H-M   'P 1'
#
loop_
_entity.id
_entity.type
_entity.pdbx_description
1 polymer ?
#
loop_
_entity_poly.entity_id
_entity_poly.type
_entity_poly.pdbx_seq_one_letter_code
_entity_poly.pdbx_strand_id
1 'polypeptide(L)'
;MRFFPIAMAFVLVGCDSPQGGTGNSGGGDEWWRSQAVVKKDSRKRITYLDLSGKAIANADLAAIAKHTQLRELYLAKTGVGDEGLAHLRPLTNLRIISLADTRVTDAGLKHLAAVRSLRQIFLYPTKVTDAGVAELKAALPGVQVRY
;
A
#
# COMPACT_ATOMS: atom_id res chain seq x y z
N MET A 1 0.77 -38.12 2.99
CA MET A 1 -0.41 -38.37 3.85
C MET A 1 -0.47 -37.34 4.96
N ARG A 2 -1.46 -36.45 4.90
CA ARG A 2 -2.29 -35.97 6.03
C ARG A 2 -3.31 -34.97 5.48
N PHE A 3 -4.51 -35.50 5.25
CA PHE A 3 -5.77 -34.77 5.06
C PHE A 3 -6.21 -34.13 6.39
N PHE A 4 -6.89 -32.98 6.34
CA PHE A 4 -8.18 -32.62 6.99
C PHE A 4 -8.40 -31.08 6.92
N PRO A 5 -9.65 -30.57 6.98
CA PRO A 5 -10.41 -30.02 5.86
C PRO A 5 -10.54 -28.48 5.89
N ILE A 6 -10.81 -27.85 4.74
CA ILE A 6 -11.18 -26.42 4.70
C ILE A 6 -12.67 -26.36 4.35
N ALA A 7 -13.46 -25.95 5.34
CA ALA A 7 -14.87 -25.65 5.16
C ALA A 7 -15.02 -24.43 4.22
N MET A 8 -15.78 -24.62 3.14
CA MET A 8 -16.36 -23.51 2.39
C MET A 8 -17.31 -22.73 3.29
N ALA A 9 -17.08 -21.43 3.43
CA ALA A 9 -18.11 -20.49 3.82
C ALA A 9 -18.24 -19.44 2.70
N PHE A 10 -19.25 -19.64 1.87
CA PHE A 10 -19.84 -18.58 1.04
C PHE A 10 -20.42 -17.54 2.00
N VAL A 11 -20.02 -16.27 1.87
CA VAL A 11 -20.88 -15.15 2.29
C VAL A 11 -20.94 -14.17 1.14
N LEU A 12 -22.16 -14.07 0.61
CA LEU A 12 -22.59 -13.13 -0.40
C LEU A 12 -23.39 -12.05 0.34
N VAL A 13 -22.77 -10.90 0.62
CA VAL A 13 -23.39 -9.63 1.05
C VAL A 13 -22.37 -8.56 0.64
N GLY A 14 -22.64 -7.49 -0.07
CA GLY A 14 -23.84 -6.76 -0.47
C GLY A 14 -23.33 -5.34 -0.77
N CYS A 15 -23.81 -4.69 -1.83
CA CYS A 15 -23.55 -3.26 -2.02
C CYS A 15 -24.02 -2.43 -0.81
N ASP A 16 -23.37 -1.28 -0.62
CA ASP A 16 -23.75 -0.14 0.24
C ASP A 16 -23.34 -0.15 1.74
N SER A 17 -22.20 0.50 2.07
CA SER A 17 -22.10 1.57 3.09
C SER A 17 -20.63 1.97 3.40
N PRO A 18 -20.33 3.25 3.69
CA PRO A 18 -18.98 3.75 3.90
C PRO A 18 -18.52 3.61 5.37
N GLN A 19 -17.20 3.50 5.55
CA GLN A 19 -16.43 3.61 6.81
C GLN A 19 -16.24 2.34 7.67
N GLY A 20 -15.03 1.77 7.60
CA GLY A 20 -14.39 1.06 8.73
C GLY A 20 -13.89 -0.32 8.35
N GLY A 21 -12.69 -0.40 7.79
CA GLY A 21 -12.10 -1.67 7.36
C GLY A 21 -11.88 -2.61 8.54
N THR A 22 -12.53 -3.76 8.52
CA THR A 22 -12.05 -4.94 9.22
C THR A 22 -10.82 -5.43 8.44
N GLY A 23 -9.63 -5.15 8.96
CA GLY A 23 -8.41 -5.78 8.48
C GLY A 23 -8.58 -7.30 8.48
N ASN A 24 -8.01 -7.99 7.51
CA ASN A 24 -8.11 -9.43 7.38
C ASN A 24 -7.39 -10.12 8.56
N SER A 25 -8.09 -10.36 9.67
CA SER A 25 -7.56 -11.03 10.86
C SER A 25 -7.38 -12.55 10.68
N GLY A 26 -7.61 -13.10 9.46
CA GLY A 26 -7.75 -14.55 9.25
C GLY A 26 -6.83 -15.21 8.22
N GLY A 27 -5.97 -14.47 7.52
CA GLY A 27 -5.06 -15.04 6.52
C GLY A 27 -3.61 -14.95 6.99
N GLY A 28 -2.85 -16.05 6.91
CA GLY A 28 -1.40 -16.06 7.20
C GLY A 28 -0.64 -14.93 6.48
N ASP A 29 0.62 -14.71 6.86
CA ASP A 29 1.47 -13.54 6.58
C ASP A 29 1.69 -13.15 5.09
N GLU A 30 1.02 -13.83 4.16
CA GLU A 30 1.13 -13.72 2.72
C GLU A 30 -0.22 -13.77 1.96
N TRP A 31 -1.37 -13.63 2.63
CA TRP A 31 -2.72 -13.77 2.02
C TRP A 31 -2.92 -12.93 0.74
N TRP A 32 -2.28 -11.76 0.69
CA TRP A 32 -2.33 -10.84 -0.44
C TRP A 32 -1.75 -11.43 -1.73
N ARG A 33 -0.86 -12.42 -1.68
CA ARG A 33 -0.21 -13.01 -2.88
C ARG A 33 -1.17 -13.69 -3.86
N SER A 34 -2.35 -14.10 -3.39
CA SER A 34 -3.37 -14.75 -4.21
C SER A 34 -4.25 -13.75 -4.98
N GLN A 35 -4.29 -12.50 -4.52
CA GLN A 35 -5.19 -11.47 -5.04
C GLN A 35 -4.44 -10.25 -5.59
N ALA A 36 -3.15 -10.12 -5.27
CA ALA A 36 -2.30 -9.03 -5.72
C ALA A 36 -1.67 -9.31 -7.08
N VAL A 37 -1.48 -8.25 -7.86
CA VAL A 37 -0.67 -8.32 -9.07
C VAL A 37 0.78 -8.09 -8.66
N VAL A 38 1.60 -9.15 -8.76
CA VAL A 38 3.02 -9.13 -8.39
C VAL A 38 3.91 -9.33 -9.60
N LYS A 39 4.97 -8.54 -9.73
CA LYS A 39 6.10 -8.88 -10.60
C LYS A 39 7.34 -9.14 -9.77
N LYS A 40 8.07 -10.17 -10.18
CA LYS A 40 9.29 -10.62 -9.53
C LYS A 40 10.45 -10.54 -10.51
N ASP A 41 11.61 -10.19 -9.98
CA ASP A 41 12.87 -10.22 -10.70
C ASP A 41 13.41 -11.66 -10.83
N SER A 42 14.47 -11.90 -11.62
CA SER A 42 15.12 -13.21 -11.79
C SER A 42 15.52 -13.88 -10.46
N ARG A 43 15.75 -13.09 -9.40
CA ARG A 43 16.03 -13.56 -8.04
C ARG A 43 14.79 -13.87 -7.20
N LYS A 44 13.59 -13.94 -7.79
CA LYS A 44 12.29 -14.15 -7.11
C LYS A 44 11.92 -13.06 -6.09
N ARG A 45 12.52 -11.87 -6.18
CA ARG A 45 12.25 -10.72 -5.30
C ARG A 45 11.15 -9.87 -5.90
N ILE A 46 10.23 -9.39 -5.07
CA ILE A 46 9.08 -8.61 -5.52
C ILE A 46 9.55 -7.18 -5.82
N THR A 47 9.34 -6.75 -7.07
CA THR A 47 9.75 -5.43 -7.56
C THR A 47 8.53 -4.55 -7.86
N TYR A 48 7.43 -5.17 -8.28
CA TYR A 48 6.14 -4.53 -8.53
C TYR A 48 5.09 -5.22 -7.67
N LEU A 49 4.31 -4.44 -6.96
CA LEU A 49 3.18 -4.90 -6.19
C LEU A 49 1.99 -3.97 -6.38
N ASP A 50 0.91 -4.52 -6.89
CA ASP A 50 -0.35 -3.81 -7.03
C ASP A 50 -1.46 -4.54 -6.25
N LEU A 51 -1.97 -3.80 -5.27
CA LEU A 51 -3.01 -4.17 -4.32
C LEU A 51 -4.21 -3.23 -4.44
N SER A 52 -4.32 -2.53 -5.56
CA SER A 52 -5.36 -1.53 -5.75
C SER A 52 -6.75 -2.18 -5.71
N GLY A 53 -7.68 -1.58 -4.98
CA GLY A 53 -9.03 -2.09 -4.78
C GLY A 53 -9.12 -3.35 -3.91
N LYS A 54 -8.06 -3.68 -3.16
CA LYS A 54 -8.06 -4.80 -2.21
C LYS A 54 -8.29 -4.32 -0.78
N ALA A 55 -8.82 -5.19 0.06
CA ALA A 55 -9.06 -4.94 1.48
C ALA A 55 -7.74 -4.98 2.29
N ILE A 56 -6.84 -4.02 2.03
CA ILE A 56 -5.57 -3.84 2.72
C ILE A 56 -5.71 -2.72 3.74
N ALA A 57 -5.26 -2.97 4.97
CA ALA A 57 -5.24 -2.01 6.07
C ALA A 57 -3.79 -1.65 6.47
N ASN A 58 -3.65 -0.73 7.43
CA ASN A 58 -2.34 -0.27 7.93
C ASN A 58 -1.47 -1.44 8.43
N ALA A 59 -2.06 -2.41 9.12
CA ALA A 59 -1.35 -3.56 9.66
C ALA A 59 -0.75 -4.47 8.57
N ASP A 60 -1.42 -4.60 7.42
CA ASP A 60 -0.96 -5.42 6.30
C ASP A 60 0.31 -4.85 5.64
N LEU A 61 0.53 -3.52 5.73
CA LEU A 61 1.73 -2.89 5.18
C LEU A 61 3.02 -3.32 5.90
N ALA A 62 2.93 -3.78 7.16
CA ALA A 62 4.08 -4.31 7.87
C ALA A 62 4.63 -5.59 7.21
N ALA A 63 3.77 -6.43 6.62
CA ALA A 63 4.20 -7.60 5.87
C ALA A 63 4.87 -7.20 4.54
N ILE A 64 4.32 -6.19 3.86
CA ILE A 64 4.84 -5.67 2.58
C ILE A 64 6.20 -4.98 2.77
N ALA A 65 6.37 -4.28 3.90
CA ALA A 65 7.62 -3.60 4.26
C ALA A 65 8.85 -4.52 4.35
N LYS A 66 8.64 -5.84 4.50
CA LYS A 66 9.73 -6.83 4.47
C LYS A 66 10.40 -6.93 3.09
N HIS A 67 9.71 -6.52 2.02
CA HIS A 67 10.21 -6.59 0.65
C HIS A 67 10.99 -5.33 0.26
N THR A 68 12.16 -5.12 0.83
CA THR A 68 13.00 -3.91 0.60
C THR A 68 13.46 -3.66 -0.84
N GLN A 69 13.24 -4.63 -1.74
CA GLN A 69 13.57 -4.54 -3.17
C GLN A 69 12.41 -4.00 -4.02
N LEU A 70 11.28 -3.71 -3.39
CA LEU A 70 10.07 -3.23 -4.05
C LEU A 70 10.32 -1.83 -4.61
N ARG A 71 9.98 -1.65 -5.89
CA ARG A 71 10.20 -0.42 -6.66
C ARG A 71 8.90 0.30 -6.96
N GLU A 72 7.82 -0.45 -7.14
CA GLU A 72 6.52 0.09 -7.52
C GLU A 72 5.44 -0.52 -6.63
N LEU A 73 4.73 0.33 -5.89
CA LEU A 73 3.69 -0.06 -4.95
C LEU A 73 2.38 0.66 -5.26
N TYR A 74 1.35 -0.08 -5.64
CA TYR A 74 0.03 0.48 -5.91
C TYR A 74 -0.95 0.05 -4.83
N LEU A 75 -1.49 1.03 -4.11
CA LEU A 75 -2.43 0.89 -2.99
C LEU A 75 -3.70 1.69 -3.25
N ALA A 76 -4.05 1.92 -4.52
CA ALA A 76 -5.18 2.77 -4.83
C ALA A 76 -6.50 2.14 -4.35
N LYS A 77 -7.47 2.92 -3.84
CA LYS A 77 -8.75 2.40 -3.33
C LYS A 77 -8.57 1.36 -2.22
N THR A 78 -7.66 1.63 -1.27
CA THR A 78 -7.41 0.75 -0.11
C THR A 78 -7.72 1.46 1.21
N GLY A 79 -7.82 0.70 2.30
CA GLY A 79 -8.05 1.21 3.65
C GLY A 79 -6.81 1.81 4.33
N VAL A 80 -5.72 2.02 3.58
CA VAL A 80 -4.46 2.57 4.08
C VAL A 80 -4.62 4.04 4.46
N GLY A 81 -4.04 4.40 5.62
CA GLY A 81 -3.92 5.77 6.10
C GLY A 81 -2.49 6.09 6.55
N ASP A 82 -2.33 7.22 7.23
CA ASP A 82 -1.02 7.80 7.59
C ASP A 82 -0.13 6.86 8.41
N GLU A 83 -0.72 6.17 9.38
CA GLU A 83 -0.02 5.18 10.22
C GLU A 83 0.56 4.03 9.40
N GLY A 84 -0.16 3.59 8.37
CA GLY A 84 0.29 2.54 7.47
C GLY A 84 1.55 2.93 6.71
N LEU A 85 1.67 4.20 6.30
CA LEU A 85 2.83 4.71 5.57
C LEU A 85 4.10 4.73 6.42
N ALA A 86 3.98 4.78 7.76
CA ALA A 86 5.13 4.69 8.64
C ALA A 86 5.89 3.36 8.49
N HIS A 87 5.20 2.28 8.11
CA HIS A 87 5.82 0.97 7.86
C HIS A 87 6.63 0.93 6.56
N LEU A 88 6.45 1.86 5.63
CA LEU A 88 7.14 1.85 4.33
C LEU A 88 8.56 2.41 4.37
N ARG A 89 9.01 2.94 5.52
CA ARG A 89 10.37 3.46 5.74
C ARG A 89 11.51 2.53 5.29
N PRO A 90 11.44 1.19 5.48
CA PRO A 90 12.51 0.28 5.06
C PRO A 90 12.60 0.08 3.53
N LEU A 91 11.60 0.54 2.76
CA LEU A 91 11.55 0.35 1.31
C LEU A 91 12.43 1.36 0.56
N THR A 92 13.73 1.30 0.81
CA THR A 92 14.74 2.23 0.27
C THR A 92 14.95 2.16 -1.25
N ASN A 93 14.29 1.22 -1.93
CA ASN A 93 14.30 1.10 -3.39
C ASN A 93 12.99 1.53 -4.04
N LEU A 94 12.00 1.95 -3.25
CA LEU A 94 10.68 2.33 -3.75
C LEU A 94 10.77 3.62 -4.57
N ARG A 95 10.32 3.57 -5.81
CA ARG A 95 10.36 4.67 -6.78
C ARG A 95 8.98 5.20 -7.08
N ILE A 96 7.98 4.34 -7.17
CA ILE A 96 6.60 4.71 -7.52
C ILE A 96 5.68 4.22 -6.40
N ILE A 97 4.83 5.11 -5.90
CA ILE A 97 3.73 4.73 -5.02
C ILE A 97 2.41 5.33 -5.50
N SER A 98 1.34 4.54 -5.52
CA SER A 98 -0.01 5.03 -5.74
C SER A 98 -0.83 4.94 -4.47
N LEU A 99 -1.28 6.08 -3.99
CA LEU A 99 -2.16 6.25 -2.83
C LEU A 99 -3.49 6.88 -3.25
N ALA A 100 -3.81 6.83 -4.54
CA ALA A 100 -5.07 7.32 -5.09
C ALA A 100 -6.26 6.69 -4.35
N ASP A 101 -7.26 7.48 -3.98
CA ASP A 101 -8.47 6.99 -3.29
C ASP A 101 -8.15 6.28 -1.96
N THR A 102 -7.24 6.88 -1.17
CA THR A 102 -6.90 6.40 0.18
C THR A 102 -7.19 7.48 1.23
N ARG A 103 -7.07 7.12 2.51
CA ARG A 103 -7.31 8.03 3.65
C ARG A 103 -6.06 8.81 4.08
N VAL A 104 -5.03 8.81 3.23
CA VAL A 104 -3.77 9.50 3.49
C VAL A 104 -3.98 11.02 3.51
N THR A 105 -3.29 11.67 4.43
CA THR A 105 -3.25 13.12 4.64
C THR A 105 -1.80 13.63 4.55
N ASP A 106 -1.61 14.93 4.76
CA ASP A 106 -0.29 15.56 4.84
C ASP A 106 0.61 14.92 5.90
N ALA A 107 0.04 14.40 6.99
CA ALA A 107 0.80 13.70 8.02
C ALA A 107 1.42 12.41 7.46
N GLY A 108 0.69 11.67 6.62
CA GLY A 108 1.18 10.49 5.94
C GLY A 108 2.34 10.78 4.99
N LEU A 109 2.30 11.91 4.28
CA LEU A 109 3.40 12.31 3.38
C LEU A 109 4.72 12.54 4.12
N LYS A 110 4.69 12.98 5.38
CA LYS A 110 5.91 13.11 6.21
C LYS A 110 6.61 11.77 6.41
N HIS A 111 5.86 10.67 6.45
CA HIS A 111 6.46 9.33 6.51
C HIS A 111 7.13 8.95 5.19
N LEU A 112 6.54 9.34 4.05
CA LEU A 112 7.11 9.10 2.72
C LEU A 112 8.35 9.95 2.42
N ALA A 113 8.49 11.11 3.06
CA ALA A 113 9.70 11.93 2.96
C ALA A 113 10.99 11.20 3.42
N ALA A 114 10.86 10.16 4.26
CA ALA A 114 11.98 9.30 4.65
C ALA A 114 12.44 8.36 3.51
N VAL A 115 11.57 8.08 2.53
CA VAL A 115 11.83 7.19 1.40
C VAL A 115 12.51 7.98 0.28
N ARG A 116 13.82 8.23 0.43
CA ARG A 116 14.60 9.11 -0.47
C ARG A 116 14.67 8.63 -1.92
N SER A 117 14.35 7.37 -2.19
CA SER A 117 14.32 6.79 -3.53
C SER A 117 13.07 7.13 -4.35
N LEU A 118 12.06 7.74 -3.71
CA LEU A 118 10.75 7.95 -4.30
C LEU A 118 10.81 9.02 -5.39
N ARG A 119 10.29 8.67 -6.56
CA ARG A 119 10.31 9.50 -7.77
C ARG A 119 8.94 9.89 -8.25
N GLN A 120 7.92 9.09 -7.96
CA GLN A 120 6.57 9.34 -8.43
C GLN A 120 5.55 8.92 -7.38
N ILE A 121 4.57 9.79 -7.15
CA ILE A 121 3.47 9.56 -6.22
C ILE A 121 2.14 9.94 -6.87
N PHE A 122 1.14 9.07 -6.76
CA PHE A 122 -0.23 9.36 -7.19
C PHE A 122 -1.10 9.60 -5.97
N LEU A 123 -1.73 10.77 -5.89
CA LEU A 123 -2.45 11.24 -4.70
C LEU A 123 -3.91 11.58 -4.98
N TYR A 124 -4.44 11.36 -6.17
CA TYR A 124 -5.81 11.74 -6.48
C TYR A 124 -6.74 10.53 -6.58
N PRO A 125 -7.91 10.54 -5.91
CA PRO A 125 -8.34 11.50 -4.88
C PRO A 125 -7.76 11.16 -3.48
N THR A 126 -7.24 12.11 -2.72
CA THR A 126 -6.86 11.94 -1.29
C THR A 126 -7.15 13.23 -0.51
N LYS A 127 -6.90 13.21 0.82
CA LYS A 127 -7.00 14.39 1.70
C LYS A 127 -5.69 15.17 1.83
N VAL A 128 -4.72 14.91 0.96
CA VAL A 128 -3.48 15.67 0.90
C VAL A 128 -3.77 17.07 0.37
N THR A 129 -3.19 18.08 1.01
CA THR A 129 -3.23 19.48 0.56
C THR A 129 -1.98 19.85 -0.23
N ASP A 130 -2.04 20.96 -0.94
CA ASP A 130 -0.88 21.51 -1.66
C ASP A 130 0.28 21.86 -0.72
N ALA A 131 0.00 22.17 0.55
CA ALA A 131 1.02 22.39 1.57
C ALA A 131 1.79 21.11 1.88
N GLY A 132 1.09 19.99 2.09
CA GLY A 132 1.72 18.68 2.27
C GLY A 132 2.56 18.26 1.06
N VAL A 133 2.08 18.54 -0.16
CA VAL A 133 2.83 18.32 -1.40
C VAL A 133 4.09 19.18 -1.46
N ALA A 134 4.00 20.45 -1.07
CA ALA A 134 5.14 21.36 -1.04
C ALA A 134 6.21 20.89 -0.05
N GLU A 135 5.82 20.46 1.15
CA GLU A 135 6.73 19.86 2.13
C GLU A 135 7.40 18.58 1.59
N LEU A 136 6.63 17.70 0.93
CA LEU A 136 7.18 16.48 0.33
C LEU A 136 8.20 16.80 -0.77
N LYS A 137 7.90 17.77 -1.65
CA LYS A 137 8.83 18.23 -2.70
C LYS A 137 10.08 18.89 -2.13
N ALA A 138 9.96 19.61 -1.02
CA ALA A 138 11.11 20.19 -0.32
C ALA A 138 12.01 19.10 0.27
N ALA A 139 11.43 18.03 0.82
CA ALA A 139 12.18 16.89 1.35
C ALA A 139 12.78 15.99 0.24
N LEU A 140 12.08 15.85 -0.88
CA LEU A 140 12.43 15.01 -2.03
C LEU A 140 12.46 15.84 -3.32
N PRO A 141 13.53 16.62 -3.56
CA PRO A 141 13.66 17.41 -4.78
C PRO A 141 13.72 16.48 -5.98
N GLY A 142 12.68 16.50 -6.82
CA GLY A 142 12.54 15.64 -8.00
C GLY A 142 11.42 14.60 -7.92
N VAL A 143 10.67 14.53 -6.81
CA VAL A 143 9.45 13.71 -6.75
C VAL A 143 8.36 14.31 -7.66
N GLN A 144 7.82 13.47 -8.54
CA GLN A 144 6.69 13.81 -9.40
C GLN A 144 5.39 13.46 -8.70
N VAL A 145 4.62 14.48 -8.36
CA VAL A 145 3.27 14.30 -7.82
C VAL A 145 2.29 14.29 -8.99
N ARG A 146 1.47 13.24 -9.05
CA ARG A 146 0.44 13.04 -10.06
C ARG A 146 -0.94 13.09 -9.40
N TYR A 147 -1.83 13.81 -10.06
CA TYR A 147 -3.26 13.88 -9.79
C TYR A 147 -4.00 13.15 -10.92
#